data_AF-A0A0C9TE09-F1
#
_entry.id   AF-A0A0C9TE09-F1
#
_cell.length_a   1.000
_cell.length_b   1.000
_cell.length_c   1.000
_cell.angle_alpha   90.00
_cell.angle_beta   90.00
_cell.angle_gamma   90.00
#
_symmetry.space_group_name_H-M   'P 1'
#
loop_
_entity.id
_entity.type
_entity.pdbx_description
1 polymer ?
#
loop_
_entity_poly.entity_id
_entity_poly.type
_entity_poly.pdbx_seq_one_letter_code
_entity_poly.pdbx_strand_id
1 'polypeptide(L)'
;MNLQLAILRNYYQQQKGSLGSVPVIGKTGVGKSSLINTIFGVEKAQVSHTKPGKADIHLEVTSEQFEHLILHDSRGFEPGEVETVRIVEEFIREKIKEPDIKNKLHAIWLCLEVPSTGGRVMETAVEEFLDKKVSGELGNVPVIAIFT
;
A
#
# COMPACT_ATOMS: atom_id res chain seq x y z
N MET A 1 12.34 1.78 -11.50
CA MET A 1 12.06 2.57 -10.27
C MET A 1 11.86 4.08 -10.52
N ASN A 2 12.81 4.80 -11.15
CA ASN A 2 12.71 6.28 -11.30
C ASN A 2 11.48 6.80 -12.07
N LEU A 3 11.03 6.10 -13.12
CA LEU A 3 9.88 6.55 -13.92
C LEU A 3 8.54 6.35 -13.18
N GLN A 4 8.34 5.20 -12.53
CA GLN A 4 7.13 4.94 -11.74
C GLN A 4 7.01 5.91 -10.56
N LEU A 5 8.12 6.19 -9.87
CA LEU A 5 8.15 7.19 -8.81
C LEU A 5 7.88 8.60 -9.33
N ALA A 6 8.39 8.96 -10.52
CA ALA A 6 8.07 10.23 -11.15
C ALA A 6 6.59 10.33 -11.54
N ILE A 7 5.98 9.24 -12.02
CA ILE A 7 4.55 9.17 -12.34
C ILE A 7 3.72 9.31 -11.07
N LEU A 8 4.03 8.56 -10.01
CA LEU A 8 3.33 8.67 -8.72
C LEU A 8 3.51 10.08 -8.14
N ARG A 9 4.73 10.62 -8.11
CA ARG A 9 4.98 12.00 -7.66
C ARG A 9 4.18 13.02 -8.46
N ASN A 10 4.14 12.91 -9.79
CA ASN A 10 3.38 13.84 -10.63
C ASN A 10 1.86 13.67 -10.42
N TYR A 11 1.37 12.43 -10.34
CA TYR A 11 -0.02 12.12 -10.02
C TYR A 11 -0.43 12.75 -8.68
N TYR A 12 0.41 12.65 -7.66
CA TYR A 12 0.14 13.20 -6.34
C TYR A 12 0.32 14.72 -6.24
N GLN A 13 1.26 15.30 -6.98
CA GLN A 13 1.45 16.76 -7.05
C GLN A 13 0.32 17.48 -7.81
N GLN A 14 -0.31 16.81 -8.79
CA GLN A 14 -1.44 17.37 -9.54
C GLN A 14 -2.76 17.34 -8.77
N GLN A 15 -2.91 16.45 -7.79
CA GLN A 15 -4.08 16.34 -6.92
C GLN A 15 -4.03 17.37 -5.77
N LYS A 16 -4.10 18.67 -6.10
CA LYS A 16 -4.19 19.75 -5.10
C LYS A 16 -5.46 19.60 -4.25
N GLY A 17 -5.34 19.03 -3.05
CA GLY A 17 -6.35 19.13 -1.98
C GLY A 17 -7.09 17.86 -1.57
N SER A 18 -6.76 16.69 -2.11
CA SER A 18 -7.33 15.42 -1.67
C SER A 18 -6.32 14.31 -1.88
N LEU A 19 -5.50 14.08 -0.87
CA LEU A 19 -4.91 12.77 -0.70
C LEU A 19 -5.34 12.29 0.68
N GLY A 20 -5.53 10.98 0.79
CA GLY A 20 -5.85 10.36 2.06
C GLY A 20 -5.13 9.04 2.20
N SER A 21 -5.70 8.12 2.96
CA SER A 21 -5.05 6.86 3.30
C SER A 21 -4.83 5.98 2.08
N VAL A 22 -3.60 5.50 1.92
CA VAL A 22 -3.20 4.53 0.90
C VAL A 22 -2.39 3.39 1.55
N PRO A 23 -2.98 2.19 1.71
CA PRO A 23 -2.23 1.03 2.15
C PRO A 23 -1.32 0.53 1.04
N VAL A 24 -0.10 0.17 1.44
CA VAL A 24 0.91 -0.49 0.63
C VAL A 24 0.93 -1.95 1.06
N ILE A 25 0.46 -2.83 0.17
CA ILE A 25 0.26 -4.25 0.43
C ILE A 25 1.08 -5.11 -0.54
N GLY A 26 1.24 -6.39 -0.21
CA GLY A 26 1.99 -7.34 -1.02
C GLY A 26 2.84 -8.29 -0.18
N LYS A 27 3.50 -9.23 -0.86
CA LYS A 27 4.30 -10.29 -0.23
C LYS A 27 5.37 -9.78 0.74
N THR A 28 5.77 -10.59 1.72
CA THR A 28 6.99 -10.37 2.48
C THR A 28 8.21 -10.21 1.55
N GLY A 29 9.05 -9.21 1.83
CA GLY A 29 10.29 -8.97 1.09
C GLY A 29 10.13 -8.31 -0.28
N VAL A 30 8.90 -8.05 -0.75
CA VAL A 30 8.67 -7.50 -2.11
C VAL A 30 9.20 -6.08 -2.30
N GLY A 31 9.35 -5.29 -1.22
CA GLY A 31 9.90 -3.92 -1.29
C GLY A 31 8.98 -2.79 -0.79
N LYS A 32 7.86 -3.11 -0.13
CA LYS A 32 6.87 -2.14 0.39
C LYS A 32 7.48 -1.01 1.22
N SER A 33 8.20 -1.33 2.29
CA SER A 33 8.82 -0.35 3.18
C SER A 33 9.89 0.48 2.44
N SER A 34 10.65 -0.17 1.53
CA SER A 34 11.63 0.52 0.68
C SER A 34 10.99 1.51 -0.28
N LEU A 35 9.83 1.17 -0.85
CA LEU A 35 9.04 2.06 -1.70
C LEU A 35 8.56 3.28 -0.92
N ILE A 36 7.95 3.08 0.26
CA ILE A 36 7.49 4.16 1.16
C ILE A 36 8.66 5.10 1.49
N ASN A 37 9.78 4.53 1.93
CA ASN A 37 11.00 5.26 2.26
C ASN A 37 11.52 6.09 1.07
N THR A 38 11.49 5.52 -0.13
CA THR A 38 11.93 6.21 -1.37
C THR A 38 11.00 7.36 -1.76
N ILE A 39 9.69 7.20 -1.54
CA ILE A 39 8.70 8.24 -1.82
C ILE A 39 8.89 9.42 -0.88
N PHE A 40 9.02 9.16 0.42
CA PHE A 40 9.16 10.19 1.45
C PHE A 40 10.60 10.68 1.67
N GLY A 41 11.58 10.10 0.99
CA GLY A 41 12.95 10.62 0.93
C GLY A 41 13.72 10.51 2.25
N VAL A 42 13.62 9.36 2.93
CA VAL A 42 14.40 8.75 4.05
C VAL A 42 15.01 9.61 5.18
N GLU A 43 15.24 10.93 5.04
CA GLU A 43 15.70 11.78 6.14
C GLU A 43 14.54 12.36 6.98
N LYS A 44 13.29 12.32 6.48
CA LYS A 44 12.17 13.08 7.09
C LYS A 44 10.87 12.31 7.32
N ALA A 45 10.78 11.04 6.97
CA ALA A 45 9.62 10.27 7.37
C ALA A 45 9.67 10.11 8.90
N GLN A 46 8.62 10.57 9.60
CA GLN A 46 8.43 10.21 11.00
C GLN A 46 8.03 8.74 11.04
N VAL A 47 9.00 7.86 10.84
CA VAL A 47 8.76 6.41 10.79
C VAL A 47 8.53 5.94 12.22
N SER A 48 7.29 5.59 12.55
CA SER A 48 7.03 4.65 13.63
C SER A 48 7.82 3.38 13.31
N HIS A 49 8.85 3.07 14.11
CA HIS A 49 9.87 2.06 13.83
C HIS A 49 9.30 0.65 13.48
N THR A 50 8.94 0.41 12.22
CA THR A 50 8.55 -0.92 11.74
C THR A 50 9.82 -1.62 11.26
N LYS A 51 10.33 -2.55 12.08
CA LYS A 51 11.37 -3.48 11.63
C LYS A 51 10.81 -4.31 10.46
N PRO A 52 11.65 -4.73 9.50
CA PRO A 52 11.22 -5.66 8.45
C PRO A 52 10.45 -6.86 9.04
N GLY A 53 9.26 -7.14 8.50
CA GLY A 53 8.37 -8.20 9.00
C GLY A 53 7.49 -7.83 10.19
N LYS A 54 7.58 -6.60 10.72
CA LYS A 54 6.76 -6.08 11.84
C LYS A 54 5.96 -4.83 11.47
N ALA A 55 5.61 -4.71 10.20
CA ALA A 55 4.76 -3.62 9.74
C ALA A 55 3.35 -3.77 10.32
N ASP A 56 2.79 -2.65 10.78
CA ASP A 56 1.43 -2.54 11.27
C ASP A 56 0.69 -1.55 10.38
N ILE A 57 -0.36 -2.02 9.71
CA ILE A 57 -1.10 -1.25 8.72
C ILE A 57 -1.89 -0.09 9.36
N HIS A 58 -2.09 -0.08 10.67
CA HIS A 58 -2.75 1.04 11.36
C HIS A 58 -1.78 2.18 11.71
N LEU A 59 -0.47 1.98 11.54
CA LEU A 59 0.51 3.02 11.76
C LEU A 59 0.67 3.89 10.51
N GLU A 60 0.41 5.18 10.69
CA GLU A 60 0.50 6.17 9.64
C GLU A 60 1.96 6.54 9.35
N VAL A 61 2.32 6.49 8.07
CA VAL A 61 3.58 7.05 7.58
C VAL A 61 3.26 8.32 6.80
N THR A 62 3.79 9.44 7.26
CA THR A 62 3.55 10.78 6.71
C THR A 62 4.87 11.50 6.42
N SER A 63 4.79 12.57 5.64
CA SER A 63 5.92 13.44 5.31
C SER A 63 5.46 14.88 5.14
N GLU A 64 6.21 15.84 5.68
CA GLU A 64 5.96 17.28 5.48
C GLU A 64 6.00 17.68 4.00
N GLN A 65 6.74 16.95 3.16
CA GLN A 65 6.80 17.22 1.72
C GLN A 65 5.53 16.76 0.99
N PHE A 66 4.74 15.88 1.61
CA PHE A 66 3.54 15.28 1.06
C PHE A 66 2.40 15.38 2.07
N GLU A 67 2.05 16.60 2.48
CA GLU A 67 1.08 16.92 3.56
C GLU A 67 -0.33 16.32 3.39
N HIS A 68 -0.63 15.77 2.22
CA HIS A 68 -1.92 15.16 1.95
C HIS A 68 -1.82 13.63 1.81
N LEU A 69 -0.63 13.03 1.73
CA LEU A 69 -0.49 11.58 1.53
C LEU A 69 -0.17 10.85 2.84
N ILE A 70 -1.04 9.90 3.20
CA ILE A 70 -0.81 8.98 4.32
C ILE A 70 -0.59 7.58 3.76
N LEU A 71 0.62 7.03 3.94
CA LEU A 71 0.95 5.67 3.55
C LEU A 71 0.86 4.74 4.75
N HIS A 72 0.36 3.53 4.53
CA HIS A 72 0.23 2.50 5.57
C HIS A 72 0.95 1.23 5.10
N ASP A 73 2.00 0.79 5.80
CA ASP A 73 2.75 -0.41 5.43
C ASP A 73 2.07 -1.65 6.01
N SER A 74 1.63 -2.59 5.17
CA SER A 74 1.08 -3.84 5.68
C SER A 74 2.18 -4.83 6.06
N ARG A 75 1.87 -5.75 6.98
CA ARG A 75 2.65 -6.99 7.06
C ARG A 75 2.63 -7.69 5.69
N GLY A 76 3.75 -8.32 5.35
CA GLY A 76 3.85 -9.04 4.08
C GLY A 76 2.97 -10.27 4.06
N PHE A 77 2.40 -10.57 2.90
CA PHE A 77 1.72 -11.84 2.70
C PHE A 77 2.74 -12.98 2.67
N GLU A 78 2.46 -14.05 3.41
CA GLU A 78 3.24 -15.27 3.43
C GLU A 78 2.33 -16.48 3.19
N PRO A 79 2.83 -17.54 2.53
CA PRO A 79 2.05 -18.74 2.30
C PRO A 79 1.53 -19.35 3.61
N GLY A 80 0.21 -19.57 3.69
CA GLY A 80 -0.45 -20.14 4.87
C GLY A 80 -0.87 -19.10 5.93
N GLU A 81 -0.51 -17.82 5.78
CA GLU A 81 -0.95 -16.75 6.68
C GLU A 81 -2.20 -16.03 6.18
N VAL A 82 -3.36 -16.68 6.34
CA VAL A 82 -4.68 -16.10 5.97
C VAL A 82 -5.00 -14.83 6.78
N GLU A 83 -4.46 -14.72 8.00
CA GLU A 83 -4.72 -13.60 8.90
C GLU A 83 -4.24 -12.26 8.33
N THR A 84 -3.13 -12.24 7.60
CA THR A 84 -2.60 -11.00 7.04
C THR A 84 -3.53 -10.40 5.98
N VAL A 85 -4.19 -11.23 5.16
CA VAL A 85 -5.15 -10.77 4.16
C VAL A 85 -6.38 -10.19 4.87
N ARG A 86 -6.88 -10.86 5.92
CA ARG A 86 -8.02 -10.39 6.72
C ARG A 86 -7.77 -9.03 7.36
N ILE A 87 -6.59 -8.83 7.97
CA ILE A 87 -6.21 -7.54 8.55
C ILE A 87 -6.25 -6.42 7.50
N VAL A 88 -5.76 -6.68 6.29
CA VAL A 88 -5.84 -5.73 5.17
C VAL A 88 -7.29 -5.44 4.78
N GLU A 89 -8.15 -6.46 4.71
CA GLU A 89 -9.57 -6.28 4.39
C GLU A 89 -10.29 -5.42 5.44
N GLU A 90 -10.07 -5.69 6.72
CA GLU A 90 -10.66 -4.94 7.83
C GLU A 90 -10.23 -3.47 7.79
N PHE A 91 -8.92 -3.22 7.63
CA PHE A 91 -8.38 -1.88 7.45
C PHE A 91 -9.03 -1.14 6.27
N ILE A 92 -9.20 -1.81 5.12
CA ILE A 92 -9.86 -1.23 3.95
C ILE A 92 -11.31 -0.87 4.26
N ARG A 93 -12.06 -1.78 4.89
CA ARG A 93 -13.47 -1.54 5.25
C ARG A 93 -13.63 -0.40 6.25
N GLU A 94 -12.69 -0.24 7.17
CA GLU A 94 -12.63 0.87 8.12
C GLU A 94 -12.38 2.19 7.37
N LYS A 95 -11.28 2.29 6.61
CA LYS A 95 -10.88 3.53 5.92
C LYS A 95 -11.86 3.94 4.81
N ILE A 96 -12.65 3.03 4.23
CA ILE A 96 -13.74 3.37 3.29
C ILE A 96 -14.86 4.17 3.99
N LYS A 97 -15.13 3.87 5.26
CA LYS A 97 -16.22 4.49 6.04
C LYS A 97 -15.81 5.79 6.72
N GLU A 98 -14.53 6.15 6.66
CA GLU A 98 -13.99 7.35 7.26
C GLU A 98 -14.68 8.62 6.71
N PRO A 99 -15.24 9.47 7.60
CA PRO A 99 -15.93 10.69 7.19
C PRO A 99 -14.97 11.81 6.76
N ASP A 100 -13.77 11.89 7.34
CA ASP A 100 -12.79 12.89 6.93
C ASP A 100 -12.12 12.47 5.62
N ILE A 101 -12.27 13.30 4.59
CA ILE A 101 -11.64 13.06 3.29
C ILE A 101 -10.11 12.93 3.41
N LYS A 102 -9.47 13.52 4.41
CA LYS A 102 -8.03 13.36 4.64
C LYS A 102 -7.66 11.95 5.10
N ASN A 103 -8.54 11.28 5.81
CA ASN A 103 -8.26 9.96 6.37
C ASN A 103 -8.87 8.83 5.54
N LYS A 104 -9.82 9.15 4.64
CA LYS A 104 -10.52 8.18 3.80
C LYS A 104 -9.60 7.40 2.87
N LEU A 105 -9.97 6.17 2.56
CA LEU A 105 -9.24 5.32 1.62
C LEU A 105 -9.39 5.85 0.17
N HIS A 106 -8.28 6.15 -0.50
CA HIS A 106 -8.30 6.69 -1.87
C HIS A 106 -7.82 5.70 -2.94
N ALA A 107 -6.83 4.89 -2.60
CA ALA A 107 -6.28 3.87 -3.47
C ALA A 107 -5.63 2.78 -2.62
N ILE A 108 -5.40 1.62 -3.21
CA ILE A 108 -4.59 0.55 -2.62
C ILE A 108 -3.40 0.34 -3.54
N TRP A 109 -2.19 0.34 -2.98
CA TRP A 109 -0.99 0.01 -3.74
C TRP A 109 -0.60 -1.44 -3.51
N LEU A 110 -0.68 -2.23 -4.57
CA LEU A 110 -0.28 -3.62 -4.55
C LEU A 110 1.14 -3.75 -5.11
N CYS A 111 2.12 -3.98 -4.24
CA CYS A 111 3.50 -4.24 -4.63
C CYS A 111 3.65 -5.68 -5.13
N LEU A 112 4.20 -5.82 -6.32
CA LEU A 112 4.47 -7.08 -6.99
C LEU A 112 5.96 -7.16 -7.35
N GLU A 113 6.54 -8.33 -7.18
CA GLU A 113 7.92 -8.59 -7.60
C GLU A 113 7.98 -8.52 -9.13
N VAL A 114 9.04 -7.91 -9.68
CA VAL A 114 9.27 -7.95 -11.13
C VAL A 114 9.38 -9.42 -11.56
N PRO A 115 8.52 -9.91 -12.47
CA PRO A 115 8.56 -11.31 -12.87
C PRO A 115 9.93 -11.67 -13.44
N SER A 116 10.57 -12.68 -12.86
CA SER A 116 11.78 -13.31 -13.40
C SER A 116 11.44 -14.65 -14.04
N THR A 117 12.24 -15.09 -15.02
CA THR A 117 11.99 -16.31 -15.78
C THR A 117 11.84 -17.52 -14.84
N GLY A 118 10.67 -18.17 -14.87
CA GLY A 118 10.38 -19.37 -14.07
C GLY A 118 9.83 -19.12 -12.66
N GLY A 119 9.64 -17.85 -12.24
CA GLY A 119 8.95 -17.52 -11.00
C GLY A 119 7.43 -17.70 -11.11
N ARG A 120 6.76 -17.99 -9.99
CA ARG A 120 5.30 -17.96 -9.94
C ARG A 120 4.83 -16.51 -10.12
N VAL A 121 3.88 -16.28 -11.03
CA VAL A 121 3.41 -14.92 -11.37
C VAL A 121 2.58 -14.29 -10.25
N MET A 122 1.84 -15.10 -9.48
CA MET A 122 1.03 -14.62 -8.35
C MET A 122 1.00 -15.61 -7.18
N GLU A 123 0.97 -15.08 -5.96
CA GLU A 123 0.83 -15.88 -4.74
C GLU A 123 -0.62 -15.96 -4.30
N THR A 124 -1.00 -17.08 -3.67
CA THR A 124 -2.38 -17.38 -3.25
C THR A 124 -3.02 -16.27 -2.43
N ALA A 125 -2.27 -15.62 -1.55
CA ALA A 125 -2.78 -14.50 -0.75
C ALA A 125 -3.06 -13.23 -1.59
N VAL A 126 -2.27 -12.99 -2.64
CA VAL A 126 -2.52 -11.87 -3.56
C VAL A 126 -3.71 -12.19 -4.46
N GLU A 127 -3.84 -13.44 -4.92
CA GLU A 127 -5.01 -13.92 -5.68
C GLU A 127 -6.28 -13.77 -4.85
N GLU A 128 -6.29 -14.23 -3.59
CA GLU A 128 -7.41 -14.09 -2.66
C GLU A 128 -7.82 -12.61 -2.49
N PHE A 129 -6.86 -11.72 -2.29
CA PHE A 129 -7.11 -10.29 -2.19
C PHE A 129 -7.75 -9.73 -3.47
N LEU A 130 -7.24 -10.12 -4.65
CA LEU A 130 -7.78 -9.65 -5.93
C LEU A 130 -9.18 -10.21 -6.20
N ASP A 131 -9.44 -11.47 -5.85
CA ASP A 131 -10.77 -12.08 -5.99
C ASP A 131 -11.81 -11.30 -5.18
N LYS A 132 -11.48 -10.93 -3.94
CA LYS A 132 -12.31 -10.07 -3.08
C LYS A 132 -12.48 -8.65 -3.63
N LYS A 133 -11.44 -8.12 -4.30
CA LYS A 133 -11.55 -6.82 -4.96
C LYS A 133 -12.49 -6.88 -6.17
N VAL A 134 -12.44 -7.96 -6.95
CA VAL A 134 -13.25 -8.18 -8.15
C VAL A 134 -14.70 -8.52 -7.78
N SER A 135 -14.93 -9.26 -6.70
CA SER A 135 -16.26 -9.57 -6.16
C SER A 135 -17.01 -8.34 -5.64
N GLY A 136 -16.30 -7.22 -5.44
CA GLY A 136 -16.84 -5.97 -4.92
C GLY A 136 -16.85 -5.88 -3.39
N GLU A 137 -16.36 -6.89 -2.68
CA GLU A 137 -16.31 -6.91 -1.21
C GLU A 137 -15.48 -5.76 -0.62
N LEU A 138 -14.49 -5.28 -1.37
CA LEU A 138 -13.60 -4.17 -1.00
C LEU A 138 -14.04 -2.82 -1.61
N GLY A 139 -15.27 -2.74 -2.13
CA GLY A 139 -15.82 -1.53 -2.73
C GLY A 139 -15.12 -1.10 -4.02
N ASN A 140 -15.31 0.17 -4.38
CA ASN A 140 -14.87 0.75 -5.66
C ASN A 140 -13.50 1.44 -5.59
N VAL A 141 -12.74 1.23 -4.52
CA VAL A 141 -11.41 1.85 -4.36
C VAL A 141 -10.43 1.28 -5.40
N PRO A 142 -9.70 2.12 -6.15
CA PRO A 142 -8.77 1.64 -7.17
C PRO A 142 -7.58 0.89 -6.55
N VAL A 143 -7.18 -0.21 -7.18
CA VAL A 143 -5.93 -0.92 -6.88
C VAL A 143 -4.90 -0.56 -7.96
N ILE A 144 -3.74 -0.08 -7.53
CA ILE A 144 -2.62 0.29 -8.39
C ILE A 144 -1.51 -0.74 -8.18
N ALA A 145 -1.17 -1.49 -9.23
CA ALA A 145 -0.05 -2.41 -9.20
C ALA A 145 1.27 -1.64 -9.33
N ILE A 146 2.21 -1.91 -8.43
CA ILE A 146 3.56 -1.32 -8.41
C ILE A 146 4.56 -2.46 -8.50
N PHE A 147 5.45 -2.40 -9.48
CA PHE A 147 6.51 -3.39 -9.64
C PHE A 147 7.77 -2.88 -8.96
N THR A 148 8.24 -3.63 -7.97
CA THR A 148 9.36 -3.26 -7.10
C THR A 148 10.59 -4.11 -7.35
#